data_AF-A0A9N8VZQ6-F1
#
_entry.id   AF-A0A9N8VZQ6-F1
#
_cell.length_a   1.000
_cell.length_b   1.000
_cell.length_c   1.000
_cell.angle_alpha   90.00
_cell.angle_beta   90.00
_cell.angle_gamma   90.00
#
_symmetry.space_group_name_H-M   'P 1'
#
loop_
_entity.id
_entity.type
_entity.pdbx_description
1 polymer ?
#
loop_
_entity_poly.entity_id
_entity_poly.type
_entity_poly.pdbx_seq_one_letter_code
_entity_poly.pdbx_strand_id
1 'polypeptide(L)'
;MQSIQPIQPIIIPMSYPLLQTGINQETFNQFYSNSLMSQSNNLQNRKLSIPSLDNFFKQVDSEYGNTGEYLSFKEAFENENITTDMISELTDNEFEKLGVIKIGWRKILRKVAKLYN
;
A
#
# COMPACT_ATOMS: atom_id res chain seq x y z
N MET A 1 -20.66 16.40 -58.81
CA MET A 1 -19.93 16.70 -57.56
C MET A 1 -20.60 15.90 -56.46
N GLN A 2 -19.95 14.87 -55.90
CA GLN A 2 -20.53 14.02 -54.85
C GLN A 2 -20.07 14.53 -53.49
N SER A 3 -21.01 14.88 -52.61
CA SER A 3 -20.75 15.35 -51.25
C SER A 3 -20.46 14.16 -50.32
N ILE A 4 -19.27 14.14 -49.73
CA ILE A 4 -18.86 13.13 -48.75
C ILE A 4 -19.36 13.58 -47.36
N GLN A 5 -20.18 12.77 -46.70
CA GLN A 5 -20.66 13.05 -45.35
C GLN A 5 -19.57 12.74 -44.31
N PRO A 6 -19.44 13.51 -43.22
CA PRO A 6 -18.43 13.28 -42.20
C PRO A 6 -18.72 12.01 -41.38
N ILE A 7 -17.68 11.18 -41.20
CA ILE A 7 -17.73 9.92 -40.45
C ILE A 7 -17.85 10.26 -38.95
N GLN A 8 -18.90 9.77 -38.30
CA GLN A 8 -19.12 9.91 -36.86
C GLN A 8 -18.16 8.97 -36.09
N PRO A 9 -17.55 9.39 -34.96
CA PRO A 9 -16.65 8.53 -34.18
C PRO A 9 -17.42 7.38 -33.53
N ILE A 10 -16.92 6.15 -33.72
CA ILE A 10 -17.44 4.94 -33.08
C ILE A 10 -17.01 4.95 -31.60
N ILE A 11 -17.97 5.12 -30.69
CA ILE A 11 -17.75 4.90 -29.26
C ILE A 11 -17.83 3.39 -29.00
N ILE A 12 -16.68 2.73 -28.86
CA ILE A 12 -16.61 1.34 -28.44
C ILE A 12 -16.68 1.33 -26.90
N PRO A 13 -17.72 0.78 -26.25
CA PRO A 13 -17.72 0.64 -24.80
C PRO A 13 -16.64 -0.38 -24.40
N MET A 14 -15.61 0.08 -23.70
CA MET A 14 -14.63 -0.78 -23.05
C MET A 14 -15.29 -1.41 -21.82
N SER A 15 -15.73 -2.66 -21.96
CA SER A 15 -16.18 -3.46 -20.81
C SER A 15 -14.98 -3.78 -19.93
N TYR A 16 -14.84 -3.04 -18.82
CA TYR A 16 -13.86 -3.38 -17.79
C TYR A 16 -14.36 -4.61 -17.02
N PRO A 17 -13.64 -5.74 -16.98
CA PRO A 17 -13.97 -6.82 -16.09
C PRO A 17 -13.78 -6.35 -14.64
N LEU A 18 -14.87 -6.26 -13.89
CA LEU A 18 -14.85 -6.14 -12.44
C LEU A 18 -14.17 -7.39 -11.88
N LEU A 19 -12.94 -7.26 -11.40
CA LEU A 19 -12.34 -8.27 -10.52
C LEU A 19 -13.07 -8.21 -9.17
N GLN A 20 -14.19 -8.91 -9.06
CA GLN A 20 -14.78 -9.27 -7.78
C GLN A 20 -13.95 -10.40 -7.16
N THR A 21 -12.87 -10.04 -6.48
CA THR A 21 -12.27 -10.93 -5.49
C THR A 21 -12.79 -10.53 -4.12
N GLY A 22 -13.84 -11.24 -3.70
CA GLY A 22 -14.25 -11.27 -2.30
C GLY A 22 -13.14 -11.92 -1.48
N ILE A 23 -12.20 -11.13 -0.98
CA ILE A 23 -11.19 -11.58 -0.03
C ILE A 23 -11.82 -11.62 1.35
N ASN A 24 -12.21 -12.82 1.78
CA ASN A 24 -12.59 -13.08 3.16
C ASN A 24 -11.42 -12.73 4.09
N GLN A 25 -11.72 -12.01 5.16
CA GLN A 25 -10.75 -11.40 6.09
C GLN A 25 -9.89 -12.43 6.86
N GLU A 26 -10.20 -13.72 6.74
CA GLU A 26 -9.52 -14.82 7.44
C GLU A 26 -8.33 -15.39 6.65
N THR A 27 -8.38 -15.39 5.31
CA THR A 27 -7.27 -15.92 4.48
C THR A 27 -6.03 -15.02 4.52
N PHE A 28 -6.21 -13.72 4.76
CA PHE A 28 -5.09 -12.79 4.99
C PHE A 28 -4.43 -12.99 6.37
N ASN A 29 -5.04 -13.68 7.33
CA ASN A 29 -4.34 -13.93 8.60
C ASN A 29 -3.51 -15.24 8.54
N GLN A 30 -3.95 -16.24 7.78
CA GLN A 30 -3.29 -17.56 7.71
C GLN A 30 -1.97 -17.57 6.92
N PHE A 31 -1.83 -16.80 5.83
CA PHE A 31 -0.54 -16.71 5.12
C PHE A 31 0.53 -15.93 5.90
N TYR A 32 0.14 -15.10 6.87
CA TYR A 32 1.02 -14.16 7.55
C TYR A 32 1.56 -14.69 8.88
N SER A 33 0.85 -15.62 9.53
CA SER A 33 1.36 -16.28 10.75
C SER A 33 2.57 -17.17 10.47
N ASN A 34 2.67 -17.76 9.28
CA ASN A 34 3.73 -18.72 8.95
C ASN A 34 5.03 -18.07 8.46
N SER A 35 5.03 -16.80 8.03
CA SER A 35 6.25 -16.11 7.56
C SER A 35 6.99 -15.34 8.67
N LEU A 36 6.35 -15.08 9.82
CA LEU A 36 6.96 -14.33 10.93
C LEU A 36 7.70 -15.22 11.94
N MET A 37 7.57 -16.54 11.85
CA MET A 37 8.09 -17.45 12.88
C MET A 37 9.61 -17.67 12.82
N SER A 38 10.30 -17.22 11.76
CA SER A 38 11.75 -17.43 11.64
C SER A 38 12.63 -16.25 12.06
N GLN A 39 12.05 -15.08 12.40
CA GLN A 39 12.82 -13.93 12.94
C GLN A 39 12.28 -13.35 14.26
N SER A 40 11.21 -13.91 14.82
CA SER A 40 10.50 -13.34 15.97
C SER A 40 10.84 -13.95 17.33
N ASN A 41 12.05 -14.46 17.55
CA ASN A 41 12.43 -15.00 18.87
C ASN A 41 13.13 -14.00 19.79
N ASN A 42 13.29 -12.71 19.45
CA ASN A 42 14.06 -11.77 20.29
C ASN A 42 13.67 -10.27 20.21
N LEU A 43 12.44 -9.93 19.82
CA LEU A 43 12.04 -8.52 19.59
C LEU A 43 10.85 -8.01 20.42
N GLN A 44 10.48 -8.65 21.53
CA GLN A 44 9.33 -8.17 22.31
C GLN A 44 9.59 -6.99 23.26
N ASN A 45 10.85 -6.53 23.42
CA ASN A 45 11.17 -5.51 24.44
C ASN A 45 12.15 -4.39 24.03
N ARG A 46 12.50 -4.24 22.76
CA ARG A 46 13.30 -3.09 22.30
C ARG A 46 12.44 -2.15 21.47
N LYS A 47 12.22 -0.92 21.96
CA LYS A 47 11.80 0.19 21.08
C LYS A 47 12.83 0.26 19.95
N LEU A 48 12.41 -0.09 18.74
CA LEU A 48 13.26 0.04 17.58
C LEU A 48 13.53 1.53 17.37
N SER A 49 14.75 1.88 16.97
CA SER A 49 15.03 3.24 16.55
C SER A 49 14.11 3.60 15.39
N ILE A 50 13.46 4.76 15.45
CA ILE A 50 12.59 5.25 14.38
C ILE A 50 13.45 5.36 13.11
N PRO A 51 13.14 4.60 12.04
CA PRO A 51 13.90 4.64 10.81
C PRO A 51 13.47 5.85 9.98
N SER A 52 14.32 6.28 9.04
CA SER A 52 13.91 7.21 7.99
C SER A 52 12.79 6.62 7.13
N LEU A 53 11.97 7.47 6.52
CA LEU A 53 10.93 7.01 5.58
C LEU A 53 11.51 6.15 4.44
N ASP A 54 12.70 6.52 3.94
CA ASP A 54 13.39 5.75 2.91
C ASP A 54 13.68 4.30 3.35
N ASN A 55 14.26 4.13 4.55
CA ASN A 55 14.55 2.82 5.10
C ASN A 55 13.27 2.05 5.43
N PHE A 56 12.25 2.74 5.95
CA PHE A 56 10.94 2.16 6.25
C PHE A 56 10.28 1.59 4.99
N PHE A 57 10.14 2.39 3.93
CA PHE A 57 9.50 1.93 2.69
C PHE A 57 10.32 0.85 1.97
N LYS A 58 11.66 0.93 2.00
CA LYS A 58 12.52 -0.15 1.50
C LYS A 58 12.31 -1.47 2.26
N GLN A 59 12.15 -1.41 3.57
CA GLN A 59 11.84 -2.59 4.38
C GLN A 59 10.47 -3.15 4.01
N VAL A 60 9.44 -2.31 3.90
CA VAL A 60 8.09 -2.73 3.51
C VAL A 60 8.09 -3.37 2.12
N ASP A 61 8.77 -2.78 1.15
CA ASP A 61 8.91 -3.37 -0.20
C ASP A 61 9.68 -4.69 -0.16
N SER A 62 10.72 -4.82 0.66
CA SER A 62 11.49 -6.08 0.76
C SER A 62 10.70 -7.21 1.41
N GLU A 63 9.78 -6.91 2.34
CA GLU A 63 9.03 -7.92 3.09
C GLU A 63 7.66 -8.24 2.47
N TYR A 64 7.02 -7.25 1.84
CA TYR A 64 5.63 -7.33 1.38
C TYR A 64 5.42 -6.88 -0.08
N GLY A 65 6.42 -6.25 -0.69
CA GLY A 65 6.39 -5.81 -2.07
C GLY A 65 7.03 -6.83 -3.00
N ASN A 66 6.55 -6.89 -4.24
CA ASN A 66 7.27 -7.57 -5.32
C ASN A 66 7.87 -6.57 -6.33
N THR A 67 7.66 -5.26 -6.15
CA THR A 67 7.79 -4.30 -7.27
C THR A 67 8.18 -2.85 -6.92
N GLY A 68 8.61 -2.53 -5.69
CA GLY A 68 8.98 -1.15 -5.33
C GLY A 68 7.79 -0.17 -5.29
N GLU A 69 6.57 -0.70 -5.25
CA GLU A 69 5.35 0.10 -5.29
C GLU A 69 5.17 0.90 -4.01
N TYR A 70 5.66 0.40 -2.86
CA TYR A 70 5.54 1.15 -1.60
C TYR A 70 6.45 2.39 -1.60
N LEU A 71 7.66 2.28 -2.15
CA LEU A 71 8.61 3.40 -2.25
C LEU A 71 8.05 4.56 -3.09
N SER A 72 7.15 4.30 -4.04
CA SER A 72 6.51 5.36 -4.83
C SER A 72 5.66 6.33 -4.00
N PHE A 73 5.19 5.91 -2.82
CA PHE A 73 4.43 6.78 -1.92
C PHE A 73 5.30 7.65 -1.04
N LYS A 74 6.60 7.36 -0.91
CA LYS A 74 7.51 8.05 0.01
C LYS A 74 7.41 9.57 -0.09
N GLU A 75 7.42 10.09 -1.32
CA GLU A 75 7.37 11.54 -1.56
C GLU A 75 6.09 12.19 -1.02
N ALA A 76 4.94 11.51 -1.12
CA ALA A 76 3.68 12.03 -0.58
C ALA A 76 3.74 12.17 0.96
N PHE A 77 4.38 11.23 1.64
CA PHE A 77 4.56 11.28 3.10
C PHE A 77 5.54 12.38 3.49
N GLU A 78 6.63 12.57 2.74
CA GLU A 78 7.59 13.66 2.96
C GLU A 78 6.94 15.04 2.76
N ASN A 79 6.14 15.22 1.70
CA ASN A 79 5.47 16.48 1.40
C ASN A 79 4.46 16.89 2.48
N GLU A 80 3.77 15.93 3.09
CA GLU A 80 2.85 16.16 4.21
C GLU A 80 3.56 16.17 5.58
N ASN A 81 4.90 16.13 5.62
CA ASN A 81 5.73 16.11 6.84
C ASN A 81 5.40 14.95 7.80
N ILE A 82 4.99 13.80 7.27
CA ILE A 82 4.65 12.61 8.07
C ILE A 82 5.91 11.81 8.38
N THR A 83 6.19 11.56 9.66
CA THR A 83 7.30 10.70 10.09
C THR A 83 6.86 9.24 10.30
N THR A 84 7.82 8.30 10.34
CA THR A 84 7.54 6.86 10.42
C THR A 84 6.65 6.47 11.61
N ASP A 85 6.84 7.10 12.77
CA ASP A 85 6.07 6.86 13.99
C ASP A 85 4.58 7.26 13.84
N MET A 86 4.31 8.33 13.07
CA MET A 86 2.96 8.83 12.80
C MET A 86 2.18 7.94 11.83
N ILE A 87 2.86 7.15 10.97
CA ILE A 87 2.21 6.27 9.99
C ILE A 87 1.23 5.30 10.65
N SER A 88 1.53 4.87 11.87
CA SER A 88 0.68 3.95 12.64
C SER A 88 -0.67 4.57 13.05
N GLU A 89 -0.74 5.89 13.11
CA GLU A 89 -1.88 6.68 13.60
C GLU A 89 -2.77 7.20 12.47
N LEU A 90 -2.29 7.13 11.21
CA LEU A 90 -3.04 7.58 10.04
C LEU A 90 -4.36 6.81 9.88
N THR A 91 -5.40 7.57 9.61
CA THR A 91 -6.74 7.09 9.23
C THR A 91 -6.75 6.61 7.78
N ASP A 92 -7.76 5.81 7.43
CA ASP A 92 -7.95 5.37 6.05
C ASP A 92 -8.10 6.53 5.05
N ASN A 93 -8.75 7.61 5.47
CA ASN A 93 -8.92 8.81 4.65
C ASN A 93 -7.60 9.57 4.45
N GLU A 94 -6.71 9.60 5.45
CA GLU A 94 -5.38 10.20 5.30
C GLU A 94 -4.50 9.37 4.37
N PHE A 95 -4.53 8.03 4.48
CA PHE A 95 -3.85 7.16 3.51
C PHE A 95 -4.35 7.38 2.07
N GLU A 96 -5.65 7.61 1.88
CA GLU A 96 -6.21 7.92 0.56
C GLU A 96 -5.69 9.23 0.00
N LYS A 97 -5.57 10.27 0.82
CA LYS A 97 -4.97 11.56 0.42
C LYS A 97 -3.50 11.41 0.01
N LEU A 98 -2.78 10.49 0.65
CA LEU A 98 -1.39 10.14 0.32
C LEU A 98 -1.27 9.20 -0.90
N GLY A 99 -2.39 8.83 -1.55
CA GLY A 99 -2.41 7.97 -2.73
C GLY A 99 -2.40 6.47 -2.43
N VAL A 100 -2.42 6.05 -1.16
CA VAL A 100 -2.43 4.63 -0.77
C VAL A 100 -3.87 4.10 -0.80
N ILE A 101 -4.38 3.81 -2.00
CA ILE A 101 -5.78 3.41 -2.18
C ILE A 101 -6.03 1.95 -1.76
N LYS A 102 -5.04 1.06 -1.85
CA LYS A 102 -5.23 -0.37 -1.57
C LYS A 102 -5.35 -0.64 -0.06
N ILE A 103 -6.49 -1.19 0.38
CA ILE A 103 -6.77 -1.50 1.79
C ILE A 103 -5.68 -2.40 2.41
N GLY A 104 -5.20 -3.41 1.68
CA GLY A 104 -4.14 -4.30 2.16
C GLY A 104 -2.83 -3.56 2.46
N TRP A 105 -2.48 -2.57 1.63
CA TRP A 105 -1.27 -1.77 1.82
C TRP A 105 -1.36 -0.88 3.05
N ARG A 106 -2.52 -0.26 3.30
CA ARG A 106 -2.77 0.52 4.52
C ARG A 106 -2.60 -0.33 5.78
N LYS A 107 -3.09 -1.58 5.75
CA LYS A 107 -2.94 -2.52 6.88
C LYS A 107 -1.48 -2.90 7.12
N ILE A 108 -0.71 -3.14 6.06
CA ILE A 108 0.72 -3.46 6.14
C ILE A 108 1.50 -2.27 6.71
N LEU A 109 1.33 -1.07 6.13
CA LEU A 109 2.02 0.15 6.58
C LEU A 109 1.76 0.43 8.06
N ARG A 110 0.49 0.37 8.50
CA ARG A 110 0.16 0.55 9.93
C ARG A 110 0.79 -0.51 10.82
N LYS A 111 0.81 -1.78 10.39
CA LYS A 111 1.40 -2.87 11.17
C LYS A 111 2.91 -2.70 11.34
N VAL A 112 3.64 -2.36 10.27
CA VAL A 112 5.09 -2.16 10.33
C VAL A 112 5.41 -0.89 11.13
N ALA A 113 4.66 0.20 10.95
CA ALA A 113 4.88 1.44 11.68
C ALA A 113 4.67 1.31 13.21
N LYS A 114 3.73 0.45 13.63
CA LYS A 114 3.50 0.13 15.06
C LYS A 114 4.70 -0.44 15.79
N LEU A 115 5.73 -0.91 15.08
CA LEU A 115 6.97 -1.40 15.70
C LEU A 115 7.87 -0.28 16.24
N TYR A 116 7.56 0.98 15.89
CA TYR A 116 8.38 2.15 16.20
C TYR A 116 7.70 3.18 17.14
N ASN A 117 6.50 2.86 17.67
CA ASN A 117 5.73 3.69 18.61
C ASN A 117 5.56 2.94 19.94
#